data_AF-A0A7J7H5I6-F1
#
_entry.id   AF-A0A7J7H5I6-F1
#
_cell.length_a   1.000
_cell.length_b   1.000
_cell.length_c   1.000
_cell.angle_alpha   90.00
_cell.angle_beta   90.00
_cell.angle_gamma   90.00
#
_symmetry.space_group_name_H-M   'P 1'
#
loop_
_entity.id
_entity.type
_entity.pdbx_description
1 polymer ?
#
loop_
_entity_poly.entity_id
_entity_poly.type
_entity_poly.pdbx_seq_one_letter_code
_entity_poly.pdbx_strand_id
1 'polypeptide(L)'
;MFAFLCQQSRLRHCGSVGISATTHLGFLQNLHLTIPIKFFSSKKTSAPPTTKNEIECFTVSSLINSCGLSPEIANSISHKVHFQTSDGPVSVLSCFRDSGFSDFQISKLVHKSPSLLLSNPNKTLFPKLDFFQSLGLSRTEVAELVASAPFLLCYCLKNRLIPALDFLKSVVLLDITVTGTKK
;
A
#
# COMPACT_ATOMS: atom_id res chain seq x y z
N MET A 1 14.36 12.13 -33.43
CA MET A 1 13.79 10.79 -33.23
C MET A 1 12.91 10.79 -31.98
N PHE A 2 11.84 11.59 -32.01
CA PHE A 2 10.84 11.70 -30.93
C PHE A 2 9.47 11.67 -31.59
N ALA A 3 8.72 10.61 -31.33
CA ALA A 3 7.30 10.52 -31.62
C ALA A 3 6.72 9.57 -30.59
N PHE A 4 5.98 10.09 -29.61
CA PHE A 4 5.00 9.28 -28.89
C PHE A 4 3.67 10.02 -28.92
N LEU A 5 2.73 9.31 -29.52
CA LEU A 5 1.42 9.78 -29.92
C LEU A 5 0.53 10.01 -28.70
N CYS A 6 -0.20 11.12 -28.83
CA CYS A 6 -1.45 11.44 -28.18
C CYS A 6 -2.45 10.28 -28.27
N GLN A 7 -3.04 9.87 -27.15
CA GLN A 7 -4.39 9.30 -27.19
C GLN A 7 -5.20 9.72 -25.98
N GLN A 8 -6.12 10.63 -26.27
CA GLN A 8 -7.16 11.21 -25.44
C GLN A 8 -8.28 10.16 -25.26
N SER A 9 -8.75 9.92 -24.05
CA SER A 9 -10.08 9.36 -23.83
C SER A 9 -10.84 10.16 -22.78
N ARG A 10 -12.08 10.44 -23.13
CA ARG A 10 -12.95 11.52 -22.66
C ARG A 10 -13.38 11.38 -21.20
N LEU A 11 -13.46 12.55 -20.57
CA LEU A 11 -14.13 12.86 -19.32
C LEU A 11 -15.59 12.39 -19.33
N ARG A 12 -16.02 11.72 -18.25
CA ARG A 12 -17.41 11.78 -17.77
C ARG A 12 -17.43 12.54 -16.46
N HIS A 13 -18.17 13.64 -16.47
CA HIS A 13 -18.49 14.51 -15.34
C HIS A 13 -19.73 13.98 -14.60
N CYS A 14 -19.69 13.95 -13.28
CA CYS A 14 -20.77 14.25 -12.29
C CYS A 14 -20.26 13.79 -10.92
N GLY A 15 -20.27 14.52 -9.81
CA GLY A 15 -20.70 15.87 -9.46
C GLY A 15 -20.01 16.26 -8.14
N SER A 16 -19.89 17.55 -7.90
CA SER A 16 -19.18 18.17 -6.78
C SER A 16 -19.94 18.10 -5.45
N VAL A 17 -19.23 17.77 -4.37
CA VAL A 17 -19.45 18.40 -3.05
C VAL A 17 -18.07 18.83 -2.55
N GLY A 18 -17.90 20.13 -2.38
CA GLY A 18 -16.65 20.73 -1.97
C GLY A 18 -16.48 20.75 -0.45
N ILE A 19 -15.26 20.47 -0.01
CA ILE A 19 -14.67 21.09 1.18
C ILE A 19 -13.24 21.48 0.80
N SER A 20 -12.95 22.76 0.97
CA SER A 20 -11.66 23.38 0.69
C SER A 20 -10.77 23.30 1.93
N ALA A 21 -9.59 22.71 1.79
CA ALA A 21 -8.35 23.14 2.45
C ALA A 21 -7.17 22.58 1.65
N THR A 22 -6.38 23.49 1.10
CA THR A 22 -5.28 23.29 0.17
C THR A 22 -3.98 22.88 0.87
N THR A 23 -3.42 21.72 0.51
CA THR A 23 -1.98 21.58 0.22
C THR A 23 -1.72 20.35 -0.67
N HIS A 24 -1.61 20.64 -1.97
CA HIS A 24 -0.89 19.94 -3.03
C HIS A 24 -0.23 18.57 -2.71
N LEU A 25 -1.00 17.48 -2.80
CA LEU A 25 -0.48 16.11 -2.97
C LEU A 25 -0.85 15.51 -4.34
N GLY A 26 -1.02 16.36 -5.36
CA GLY A 26 -1.25 15.93 -6.75
C GLY A 26 -0.08 15.13 -7.36
N PHE A 27 1.09 15.14 -6.71
CA PHE A 27 2.29 14.45 -7.18
C PHE A 27 2.19 12.91 -7.08
N LEU A 28 1.35 12.38 -6.20
CA LEU A 28 1.30 10.94 -5.93
C LEU A 28 0.32 10.18 -6.82
N GLN A 29 -0.55 10.88 -7.56
CA GLN A 29 -1.53 10.24 -8.45
C GLN A 29 -0.91 9.59 -9.70
N ASN A 30 0.35 9.91 -10.04
CA ASN A 30 1.00 9.44 -11.26
C ASN A 30 2.30 8.64 -11.03
N LEU A 31 2.60 8.19 -9.81
CA LEU A 31 3.78 7.35 -9.55
C LEU A 31 3.52 5.89 -9.98
N HIS A 32 3.19 5.66 -11.25
CA HIS A 32 3.10 4.33 -11.85
C HIS A 32 4.50 3.81 -12.17
N LEU A 33 5.27 3.52 -11.12
CA LEU A 33 6.55 2.82 -11.23
C LEU A 33 6.27 1.34 -11.49
N THR A 34 6.09 0.96 -12.76
CA THR A 34 5.97 -0.43 -13.19
C THR A 34 7.31 -1.14 -12.99
N ILE A 35 7.52 -1.74 -11.82
CA ILE A 35 8.69 -2.60 -11.57
C ILE A 35 8.20 -3.93 -10.98
N PRO A 36 8.53 -5.07 -11.61
CA PRO A 36 8.12 -6.37 -11.12
C PRO A 36 8.81 -6.66 -9.79
N ILE A 37 8.01 -6.79 -8.73
CA ILE A 37 8.46 -7.19 -7.40
C ILE A 37 8.68 -8.71 -7.44
N LYS A 38 9.93 -9.16 -7.59
CA LYS A 38 10.29 -10.57 -7.33
C LYS A 38 10.49 -10.73 -5.82
N PHE A 39 9.64 -11.53 -5.20
CA PHE A 39 9.66 -11.76 -3.75
C PHE A 39 10.43 -13.04 -3.42
N PHE A 40 11.29 -12.97 -2.40
CA PHE A 40 12.02 -14.12 -1.87
C PHE A 40 11.06 -15.00 -1.06
N SER A 41 10.65 -16.12 -1.65
CA SER A 41 10.00 -17.21 -0.93
C SER A 41 11.06 -17.98 -0.13
N SER A 42 11.05 -17.87 1.19
CA SER A 42 11.91 -18.67 2.05
C SER A 42 11.29 -20.07 2.20
N LYS A 43 11.92 -21.10 1.61
CA LYS A 43 11.52 -22.50 1.78
C LYS A 43 12.30 -23.15 2.93
N LYS A 44 11.58 -23.66 3.94
CA LYS A 44 11.91 -24.71 4.94
C LYS A 44 10.64 -24.87 5.81
N THR A 45 10.06 -26.02 6.18
CA THR A 45 10.48 -27.43 6.28
C THR A 45 9.21 -28.33 6.20
N SER A 46 9.42 -29.62 5.97
CA SER A 46 8.54 -30.77 5.71
C SER A 46 7.35 -31.07 6.65
N ALA A 47 6.16 -31.36 6.08
CA ALA A 47 5.14 -32.37 6.47
C ALA A 47 4.05 -32.49 5.35
N PRO A 48 3.06 -33.42 5.41
CA PRO A 48 2.51 -34.23 4.29
C PRO A 48 1.72 -33.45 3.22
N PRO A 49 1.38 -34.04 2.04
CA PRO A 49 0.75 -33.31 0.95
C PRO A 49 -0.72 -33.01 1.26
N THR A 50 -0.98 -31.92 1.96
CA THR A 50 -2.32 -31.31 2.05
C THR A 50 -2.59 -30.69 0.68
N THR A 51 -3.68 -31.11 0.04
CA THR A 51 -3.99 -30.67 -1.33
C THR A 51 -4.15 -29.15 -1.35
N LYS A 52 -3.70 -28.50 -2.43
CA LYS A 52 -3.78 -27.04 -2.60
C LYS A 52 -5.17 -26.48 -2.26
N ASN A 53 -6.20 -27.24 -2.59
CA ASN A 53 -7.60 -26.91 -2.35
C ASN A 53 -7.97 -26.86 -0.85
N GLU A 54 -7.40 -27.74 -0.02
CA GLU A 54 -7.65 -27.76 1.43
C GLU A 54 -7.01 -26.55 2.13
N ILE A 55 -5.80 -26.15 1.70
CA ILE A 55 -5.12 -24.99 2.27
C ILE A 55 -5.80 -23.68 1.84
N GLU A 56 -6.32 -23.60 0.61
CA GLU A 56 -7.15 -22.48 0.16
C GLU A 56 -8.45 -22.38 0.98
N CYS A 57 -9.13 -23.51 1.26
CA CYS A 57 -10.35 -23.54 2.07
C CYS A 57 -10.09 -23.06 3.51
N PHE A 58 -8.99 -23.52 4.13
CA PHE A 58 -8.56 -23.02 5.44
C PHE A 58 -8.25 -21.51 5.40
N THR A 59 -7.52 -21.06 4.39
CA THR A 59 -7.15 -19.64 4.23
C THR A 59 -8.39 -18.76 4.10
N VAL A 60 -9.35 -19.14 3.27
CA VAL A 60 -10.63 -18.42 3.12
C VAL A 60 -11.36 -18.35 4.46
N SER A 61 -11.51 -19.47 5.17
CA SER A 61 -12.18 -19.53 6.47
C SER A 61 -11.51 -18.61 7.50
N SER A 62 -10.18 -18.60 7.56
CA SER A 62 -9.44 -17.73 8.47
C SER A 62 -9.55 -16.24 8.11
N LEU A 63 -9.56 -15.90 6.82
CA LEU A 63 -9.74 -14.52 6.36
C LEU A 63 -11.13 -13.97 6.71
N ILE A 64 -12.15 -14.80 6.66
CA ILE A 64 -13.52 -14.40 7.05
C ILE A 64 -13.61 -14.32 8.58
N ASN A 65 -13.32 -15.42 9.26
CA ASN A 65 -13.63 -15.57 10.68
C ASN A 65 -12.67 -14.81 11.60
N SER A 66 -11.37 -14.81 11.29
CA SER A 66 -10.36 -14.17 12.15
C SER A 66 -10.01 -12.76 11.69
N CYS A 67 -9.91 -12.53 10.38
CA CYS A 67 -9.54 -11.23 9.84
C CYS A 67 -10.75 -10.29 9.65
N GLY A 68 -11.98 -10.81 9.72
CA GLY A 68 -13.21 -10.03 9.55
C GLY A 68 -13.39 -9.51 8.12
N LEU A 69 -12.77 -10.15 7.12
CA LEU A 69 -12.94 -9.76 5.72
C LEU A 69 -14.25 -10.30 5.16
N SER A 70 -14.79 -9.61 4.15
CA SER A 70 -15.96 -10.13 3.43
C SER A 70 -15.61 -11.44 2.70
N PRO A 71 -16.59 -12.35 2.53
CA PRO A 71 -16.38 -13.58 1.78
C PRO A 71 -15.86 -13.33 0.35
N GLU A 72 -16.31 -12.25 -0.28
CA GLU A 72 -15.86 -11.85 -1.62
C GLU A 72 -14.36 -11.52 -1.65
N ILE A 73 -13.88 -10.73 -0.70
CA ILE A 73 -12.45 -10.37 -0.60
C ILE A 73 -11.64 -11.61 -0.23
N ALA A 74 -12.10 -12.40 0.74
CA ALA A 74 -11.42 -13.61 1.19
C ALA A 74 -11.17 -14.59 0.03
N ASN A 75 -12.19 -14.85 -0.80
CA ASN A 75 -12.07 -15.70 -1.98
C ASN A 75 -11.17 -15.10 -3.06
N SER A 76 -11.23 -13.77 -3.26
CA SER A 76 -10.39 -13.06 -4.24
C SER A 76 -8.90 -13.10 -3.88
N ILE A 77 -8.55 -13.15 -2.60
CA ILE A 77 -7.15 -13.05 -2.17
C ILE A 77 -6.56 -14.38 -1.68
N SER A 78 -7.38 -15.40 -1.40
CA SER A 78 -6.94 -16.68 -0.82
C SER A 78 -5.89 -17.43 -1.64
N HIS A 79 -5.89 -17.27 -2.96
CA HIS A 79 -4.87 -17.86 -3.83
C HIS A 79 -3.57 -17.06 -3.88
N LYS A 80 -3.56 -15.82 -3.36
CA LYS A 80 -2.40 -14.91 -3.30
C LYS A 80 -1.69 -14.92 -1.96
N VAL A 81 -2.36 -15.43 -0.91
CA VAL A 81 -1.81 -15.54 0.44
C VAL A 81 -1.95 -16.95 0.94
N HIS A 82 -0.95 -17.44 1.65
CA HIS A 82 -1.00 -18.74 2.32
C HIS A 82 -0.33 -18.61 3.66
N PHE A 83 -1.03 -19.02 4.71
CA PHE A 83 -0.53 -19.04 6.07
C PHE A 83 -1.17 -20.21 6.82
N GLN A 84 -0.42 -20.80 7.74
CA GLN A 84 -0.88 -21.95 8.52
C GLN A 84 -1.64 -21.53 9.79
N THR A 85 -1.48 -20.27 10.22
CA THR A 85 -2.13 -19.71 11.41
C THR A 85 -2.69 -18.31 11.13
N SER A 86 -3.76 -17.94 11.84
CA SER A 86 -4.43 -16.64 11.70
C SER A 86 -3.74 -15.50 12.47
N ASP A 87 -2.85 -15.81 13.41
CA ASP A 87 -2.21 -14.83 14.31
C ASP A 87 -1.44 -13.75 13.56
N GLY A 88 -0.72 -14.13 12.50
CA GLY A 88 0.07 -13.20 11.69
C GLY A 88 -0.80 -12.15 10.99
N PRO A 89 -1.75 -12.57 10.14
CA PRO A 89 -2.72 -11.68 9.51
C PRO A 89 -3.50 -10.81 10.51
N VAL A 90 -3.96 -11.37 11.62
CA VAL A 90 -4.68 -10.61 12.66
C VAL A 90 -3.78 -9.53 13.25
N SER A 91 -2.52 -9.84 13.57
CA SER A 91 -1.55 -8.87 14.09
C SER A 91 -1.28 -7.73 13.10
N VAL A 92 -1.22 -8.04 11.80
CA VAL A 92 -1.09 -7.02 10.75
C VAL A 92 -2.29 -6.08 10.72
N LEU A 93 -3.50 -6.62 10.80
CA LEU A 93 -4.73 -5.82 10.80
C LEU A 93 -4.82 -4.93 12.05
N SER A 94 -4.49 -5.45 13.22
CA SER A 94 -4.40 -4.67 14.46
C SER A 94 -3.38 -3.55 14.34
N CYS A 95 -2.20 -3.82 13.77
CA CYS A 95 -1.19 -2.77 13.53
C CYS A 95 -1.71 -1.63 12.66
N PHE A 96 -2.50 -1.90 11.62
CA PHE A 96 -3.14 -0.85 10.82
C PHE A 96 -4.18 -0.07 11.62
N ARG A 97 -5.02 -0.74 12.41
CA ARG A 97 -6.02 -0.06 13.27
C ARG A 97 -5.34 0.85 14.29
N ASP A 98 -4.30 0.36 14.96
CA ASP A 98 -3.51 1.12 15.94
C ASP A 98 -2.77 2.32 15.30
N SER A 99 -2.53 2.24 14.00
CA SER A 99 -1.93 3.32 13.20
C SER A 99 -2.97 4.32 12.68
N GLY A 100 -4.26 4.13 12.98
CA GLY A 100 -5.35 5.06 12.64
C GLY A 100 -6.11 4.72 11.35
N PHE A 101 -5.95 3.53 10.79
CA PHE A 101 -6.68 3.12 9.59
C PHE A 101 -8.10 2.66 9.93
N SER A 102 -9.09 3.07 9.13
CA SER A 102 -10.45 2.54 9.24
C SER A 102 -10.58 1.14 8.63
N ASP A 103 -11.56 0.35 9.06
CA ASP A 103 -11.79 -0.98 8.49
C ASP A 103 -12.04 -0.94 6.97
N PHE A 104 -12.65 0.13 6.46
CA PHE A 104 -12.81 0.36 5.02
C PHE A 104 -11.45 0.52 4.31
N GLN A 105 -10.54 1.32 4.86
CA GLN A 105 -9.20 1.51 4.31
C GLN A 105 -8.39 0.21 4.37
N ILE A 106 -8.48 -0.52 5.47
CA ILE A 106 -7.82 -1.83 5.66
C ILE A 106 -8.33 -2.83 4.62
N SER A 107 -9.64 -2.94 4.46
CA SER A 107 -10.28 -3.79 3.45
C SER A 107 -9.77 -3.50 2.04
N LYS A 108 -9.73 -2.21 1.66
CA LYS A 108 -9.20 -1.76 0.37
C LYS A 108 -7.72 -2.10 0.20
N LEU A 109 -6.92 -1.94 1.25
CA LEU A 109 -5.49 -2.21 1.24
C LEU A 109 -5.19 -3.70 1.08
N VAL A 110 -5.86 -4.54 1.87
CA VAL A 110 -5.72 -6.00 1.82
C VAL A 110 -6.19 -6.54 0.47
N HIS A 111 -7.28 -6.03 -0.09
CA HIS A 111 -7.74 -6.41 -1.42
C HIS A 111 -6.71 -6.07 -2.52
N LYS A 112 -6.13 -4.88 -2.47
CA LYS A 112 -5.12 -4.42 -3.45
C LYS A 112 -3.75 -5.08 -3.28
N SER A 113 -3.35 -5.39 -2.05
CA SER A 113 -2.03 -5.95 -1.74
C SER A 113 -2.14 -7.00 -0.63
N PRO A 114 -2.65 -8.20 -0.96
CA PRO A 114 -2.86 -9.26 0.01
C PRO A 114 -1.59 -9.70 0.74
N SER A 115 -0.43 -9.61 0.08
CA SER A 115 0.87 -9.96 0.65
C SER A 115 1.25 -9.15 1.90
N LEU A 116 0.59 -8.02 2.15
CA LEU A 116 0.78 -7.26 3.38
C LEU A 116 0.36 -8.07 4.62
N LEU A 117 -0.60 -8.99 4.50
CA LEU A 117 -1.01 -9.91 5.58
C LEU A 117 0.12 -10.88 6.00
N LEU A 118 1.13 -11.07 5.16
CA LEU A 118 2.29 -11.92 5.44
C LEU A 118 3.47 -11.13 6.01
N SER A 119 3.32 -9.82 6.18
CA SER A 119 4.39 -8.93 6.64
C SER A 119 4.51 -8.94 8.16
N ASN A 120 5.72 -8.67 8.68
CA ASN A 120 5.90 -8.51 10.12
C ASN A 120 5.54 -7.07 10.53
N PRO A 121 4.50 -6.84 11.35
CA PRO A 121 4.03 -5.49 11.65
C PRO A 121 5.12 -4.62 12.27
N ASN A 122 5.80 -5.11 13.30
CA ASN A 122 6.81 -4.35 14.05
C ASN A 122 8.10 -4.10 13.24
N LYS A 123 8.53 -5.06 12.41
CA LYS A 123 9.79 -4.96 11.67
C LYS A 123 9.64 -4.30 10.31
N THR A 124 8.45 -4.30 9.72
CA THR A 124 8.28 -3.90 8.31
C THR A 124 7.24 -2.80 8.11
N LEU A 125 6.06 -2.90 8.73
CA LEU A 125 4.96 -1.96 8.50
C LEU A 125 5.17 -0.71 9.35
N PHE A 126 5.37 -0.89 10.65
CA PHE A 126 5.53 0.20 11.60
C PHE A 126 6.65 1.19 11.22
N PRO A 127 7.88 0.74 10.85
CA PRO A 127 8.94 1.68 10.45
C PRO A 127 8.59 2.52 9.21
N LYS A 128 7.76 2.00 8.31
CA LYS A 128 7.34 2.74 7.11
C LYS A 128 6.25 3.76 7.43
N LEU A 129 5.30 3.39 8.28
CA LEU A 129 4.24 4.29 8.75
C LEU A 129 4.81 5.41 9.62
N ASP A 130 5.77 5.10 10.48
CA ASP A 130 6.52 6.08 11.28
C ASP A 130 7.33 7.04 10.39
N PHE A 131 8.01 6.51 9.38
CA PHE A 131 8.71 7.34 8.41
C PHE A 131 7.77 8.33 7.70
N PHE A 132 6.59 7.91 7.24
CA PHE A 132 5.65 8.85 6.61
C PHE A 132 5.17 9.93 7.59
N GLN A 133 4.96 9.60 8.87
CA GLN A 133 4.65 10.59 9.90
C GLN A 133 5.82 11.56 10.14
N SER A 134 7.07 11.08 10.10
CA SER A 134 8.27 11.92 10.22
C SER A 134 8.44 12.95 9.09
N LEU A 135 7.72 12.78 7.98
CA LEU A 135 7.64 13.77 6.89
C LEU A 135 6.65 14.91 7.17
N GLY A 136 6.00 14.91 8.34
CA GLY A 136 5.02 15.90 8.76
C GLY A 136 3.56 15.54 8.47
N LEU A 137 3.29 14.31 7.99
CA LEU A 137 1.92 13.84 7.75
C LEU A 137 1.27 13.39 9.06
N SER A 138 0.01 13.76 9.25
CA SER A 138 -0.83 13.21 10.33
C SER A 138 -1.13 11.73 10.10
N ARG A 139 -1.55 11.02 11.16
CA ARG A 139 -1.95 9.60 11.08
C ARG A 139 -3.03 9.36 10.02
N THR A 140 -4.01 10.26 9.94
CA THR A 140 -5.09 10.19 8.96
C THR A 140 -4.58 10.36 7.53
N GLU A 141 -3.71 11.35 7.29
CA GLU A 141 -3.10 11.56 5.97
C GLU A 141 -2.23 10.38 5.54
N VAL A 142 -1.47 9.79 6.48
CA VAL A 142 -0.72 8.55 6.21
C VAL A 142 -1.66 7.40 5.86
N ALA A 143 -2.76 7.23 6.59
CA ALA A 143 -3.74 6.18 6.31
C ALA A 143 -4.37 6.35 4.92
N GLU A 144 -4.75 7.57 4.54
CA GLU A 144 -5.28 7.90 3.22
C GLU A 144 -4.27 7.66 2.11
N LEU A 145 -3.03 8.14 2.30
CA LEU A 145 -1.93 7.94 1.38
C LEU A 145 -1.70 6.45 1.12
N VAL A 146 -1.52 5.67 2.18
CA VAL A 146 -1.23 4.25 2.10
C VAL A 146 -2.40 3.45 1.52
N ALA A 147 -3.65 3.77 1.88
CA ALA A 147 -4.83 3.12 1.29
C ALA A 147 -5.00 3.43 -0.21
N SER A 148 -4.57 4.61 -0.64
CA SER A 148 -4.55 4.99 -2.06
C SER A 148 -3.44 4.26 -2.83
N ALA A 149 -2.25 4.15 -2.22
CA ALA A 149 -1.03 3.61 -2.81
C ALA A 149 -0.36 2.52 -1.92
N PRO A 150 -0.95 1.32 -1.79
CA PRO A 150 -0.43 0.26 -0.91
C PRO A 150 0.98 -0.23 -1.28
N PHE A 151 1.39 -0.05 -2.55
CA PHE A 151 2.73 -0.41 -3.04
C PHE A 151 3.86 0.30 -2.30
N LEU A 152 3.58 1.46 -1.67
CA LEU A 152 4.54 2.17 -0.83
C LEU A 152 5.03 1.29 0.32
N LEU A 153 4.15 0.48 0.90
CA LEU A 153 4.50 -0.47 1.96
C LEU A 153 5.23 -1.71 1.45
N CYS A 154 5.28 -1.95 0.13
CA CYS A 154 6.02 -3.06 -0.45
C CYS A 154 7.49 -2.72 -0.71
N TYR A 155 7.87 -1.44 -0.71
CA TYR A 155 9.24 -1.01 -1.00
C TYR A 155 10.15 -1.05 0.23
N CYS A 156 11.44 -1.30 -0.01
CA CYS A 156 12.45 -1.19 1.04
C CYS A 156 12.56 0.27 1.47
N LEU A 157 12.43 0.52 2.78
CA LEU A 157 12.45 1.87 3.33
C LEU A 157 13.78 2.57 3.02
N LYS A 158 14.90 1.94 3.41
CA LYS A 158 16.24 2.51 3.29
C LYS A 158 16.72 2.61 1.85
N ASN A 159 16.47 1.58 1.04
CA ASN A 159 17.06 1.49 -0.30
C ASN A 159 16.20 2.11 -1.39
N ARG A 160 14.92 2.41 -1.11
CA ARG A 160 13.99 2.85 -2.15
C ARG A 160 13.10 4.01 -1.75
N LEU A 161 12.41 3.95 -0.61
CA LEU A 161 11.50 5.04 -0.22
C LEU A 161 12.26 6.33 0.11
N ILE A 162 13.28 6.24 0.98
CA ILE A 162 14.06 7.39 1.40
C ILE A 162 14.76 8.06 0.19
N PRO A 163 15.55 7.32 -0.63
CA PRO A 163 16.21 7.94 -1.77
C PRO A 163 15.25 8.54 -2.80
N ALA A 164 14.10 7.91 -3.04
CA ALA A 164 13.10 8.44 -3.97
C ALA A 164 12.52 9.77 -3.45
N LEU A 165 12.21 9.85 -2.16
CA LEU A 165 11.67 11.08 -1.58
C LEU A 165 12.73 12.19 -1.47
N ASP A 166 13.98 11.86 -1.17
CA ASP A 166 15.08 12.83 -1.15
C ASP A 166 15.32 13.40 -2.56
N PHE A 167 15.28 12.55 -3.60
CA PHE A 167 15.32 13.01 -4.98
C PHE A 167 14.15 13.94 -5.30
N LEU A 168 12.92 13.57 -4.93
CA LEU A 168 11.75 14.41 -5.17
C LEU A 168 11.84 15.76 -4.45
N LYS A 169 12.30 15.78 -3.20
CA LYS A 169 12.57 17.02 -2.46
C LYS A 169 13.59 17.88 -3.20
N SER A 170 14.67 17.28 -3.71
CA SER A 170 15.70 18.03 -4.44
C SER A 170 15.15 18.70 -5.70
N VAL A 171 14.30 18.02 -6.48
CA VAL A 171 13.71 18.58 -7.71
C VAL A 171 12.68 19.66 -7.39
N VAL A 172 11.79 19.43 -6.42
CA VAL A 172 10.73 20.39 -6.07
C VAL A 172 11.31 21.66 -5.45
N LEU A 173 12.39 21.56 -4.65
CA LEU A 173 13.07 22.72 -4.08
C LEU A 173 13.88 23.52 -5.11
N LEU A 174 14.28 22.91 -6.23
CA LEU A 174 14.94 23.62 -7.33
C LEU A 174 13.98 24.57 -8.07
N ASP A 175 12.69 24.23 -8.21
CA ASP A 175 11.72 25.11 -8.88
C ASP A 175 11.34 26.35 -8.03
N ILE A 176 11.38 26.24 -6.70
CA ILE A 176 11.06 27.36 -5.80
C ILE A 176 12.21 28.39 -5.77
N THR A 177 13.47 27.93 -5.91
CA THR A 177 14.63 28.84 -5.92
C THR A 177 14.82 29.53 -7.27
N VAL A 178 14.44 28.90 -8.39
CA VAL A 178 14.51 29.52 -9.73
C VAL A 178 13.42 30.56 -9.96
N THR A 179 12.27 30.46 -9.27
CA THR A 179 11.17 31.43 -9.37
C THR A 179 11.27 32.60 -8.38
N GLY A 180 12.28 32.59 -7.51
CA GLY A 180 12.44 33.53 -6.39
C GLY A 180 13.46 34.67 -6.55
N THR A 181 14.03 34.89 -7.74
CA THR A 181 14.96 36.03 -7.97
C THR A 181 14.42 36.99 -9.02
N LYS A 182 13.50 37.88 -8.62
CA LYS A 182 13.34 39.25 -9.13
C LYS A 182 12.22 39.95 -8.36
N LYS A 183 12.58 40.66 -7.28
CA LYS A 183 12.34 42.11 -7.14
C LYS A 183 13.04 42.63 -5.90
#